data_AF-A0AAV8YF94-F1
#
_entry.id   AF-A0AAV8YF94-F1
#
_cell.length_a   1.000
_cell.length_b   1.000
_cell.length_c   1.000
_cell.angle_alpha   90.00
_cell.angle_beta   90.00
_cell.angle_gamma   90.00
#
_symmetry.space_group_name_H-M   'P 1'
#
loop_
_entity.id
_entity.type
_entity.pdbx_description
1 polymer ?
#
loop_
_entity_poly.entity_id
_entity_poly.type
_entity_poly.pdbx_seq_one_letter_code
_entity_poly.pdbx_strand_id
1 'polypeptide(L)'
;MVNAYILADAGYDVWISNMRGNVYSTAHETLNPYRDGKYWDFSLHEVAYYDFPVIWDYVLNLTKQENLYFIGHSIGSTVGMIFCSLRPEYNSKIKLHLALAPLVTHTITLTHKLIMSPMMAMV
;
A
#
# COMPACT_ATOMS: atom_id res chain seq x y z
N MET A 1 1.83 18.54 -4.33
CA MET A 1 0.94 17.44 -3.88
C MET A 1 0.47 16.72 -5.13
N VAL A 2 0.77 15.43 -5.27
CA VAL A 2 0.31 14.66 -6.45
C VAL A 2 -1.19 14.40 -6.27
N ASN A 3 -1.99 14.80 -7.24
CA ASN A 3 -3.45 14.70 -7.22
C ASN A 3 -3.90 13.82 -8.38
N ALA A 4 -4.74 12.82 -8.10
CA ALA A 4 -5.28 11.89 -9.09
C ALA A 4 -5.98 12.60 -10.25
N TYR A 5 -6.73 13.67 -9.98
CA TYR A 5 -7.43 14.43 -11.03
C TYR A 5 -6.48 15.10 -12.00
N ILE A 6 -5.37 15.68 -11.52
CA ILE A 6 -4.36 16.30 -12.38
C ILE A 6 -3.71 15.26 -13.31
N LEU A 7 -3.51 14.03 -12.82
CA LEU A 7 -2.99 12.94 -13.64
C LEU A 7 -4.01 12.49 -14.68
N ALA A 8 -5.29 12.38 -14.31
CA ALA A 8 -6.36 12.05 -15.24
C ALA A 8 -6.51 13.13 -16.34
N ASP A 9 -6.50 14.41 -15.96
CA ASP A 9 -6.55 15.54 -16.90
C ASP A 9 -5.32 15.59 -17.84
N ALA A 10 -4.17 15.11 -17.36
CA ALA A 10 -2.96 14.97 -18.15
C ALA A 10 -2.96 13.71 -19.06
N GLY A 11 -4.04 12.92 -19.06
CA GLY A 11 -4.24 11.76 -19.95
C GLY A 11 -3.75 10.43 -19.40
N TYR A 12 -3.46 10.31 -18.10
CA TYR A 12 -3.13 9.03 -17.48
C TYR A 12 -4.39 8.25 -17.11
N ASP A 13 -4.34 6.92 -17.27
CA ASP A 13 -5.32 6.01 -16.68
C ASP A 13 -4.97 5.79 -15.19
N VAL A 14 -5.79 6.36 -14.30
CA VAL A 14 -5.47 6.47 -12.86
C VAL A 14 -6.22 5.40 -12.06
N TRP A 15 -5.45 4.55 -11.38
CA TRP A 15 -5.95 3.50 -10.51
C TRP A 15 -5.63 3.82 -9.04
N ILE A 16 -6.66 3.80 -8.18
CA ILE A 16 -6.52 4.03 -6.73
C ILE A 16 -6.82 2.72 -6.01
N SER A 17 -5.79 2.16 -5.36
CA SER A 17 -5.91 0.89 -4.65
C SER A 17 -6.29 1.07 -3.18
N ASN A 18 -6.94 0.03 -2.62
CA ASN A 18 -7.28 -0.07 -1.22
C ASN A 18 -6.56 -1.27 -0.59
N MET A 19 -5.98 -1.07 0.59
CA MET A 19 -5.31 -2.12 1.35
C MET A 19 -6.32 -2.88 2.20
N ARG A 20 -6.06 -4.18 2.43
CA ARG A 20 -6.88 -5.00 3.35
C ARG A 20 -7.10 -4.30 4.70
N GLY A 21 -8.31 -4.44 5.25
CA GLY A 21 -8.71 -3.91 6.55
C GLY A 21 -9.11 -2.43 6.56
N ASN A 22 -8.95 -1.68 5.46
CA ASN A 22 -9.53 -0.35 5.38
C ASN A 22 -11.05 -0.42 5.14
N VAL A 23 -11.75 0.72 5.27
CA VAL A 23 -13.22 0.79 5.16
C VAL A 23 -13.79 0.27 3.83
N TYR A 24 -12.97 0.21 2.78
CA TYR A 24 -13.35 -0.27 1.44
C TYR A 24 -12.93 -1.72 1.17
N SER A 25 -12.12 -2.33 2.05
CA SER A 25 -11.50 -3.64 1.85
C SER A 25 -11.57 -4.51 3.10
N THR A 26 -12.77 -4.69 3.67
CA THR A 26 -13.00 -5.51 4.87
C THR A 26 -13.51 -6.93 4.59
N ALA A 27 -13.76 -7.29 3.34
CA ALA A 27 -14.24 -8.62 2.97
C ALA A 27 -13.14 -9.68 3.08
N HIS A 28 -13.52 -10.91 3.44
CA HIS A 28 -12.67 -12.10 3.41
C HIS A 28 -13.51 -13.29 2.99
N GLU A 29 -12.90 -14.28 2.33
CA GLU A 29 -13.63 -15.47 1.87
C GLU A 29 -14.22 -16.29 3.03
N THR A 30 -13.52 -16.32 4.17
CA THR A 30 -13.85 -17.20 5.30
C THR A 30 -13.98 -16.51 6.65
N LEU A 31 -13.40 -15.32 6.84
CA LEU A 31 -13.28 -14.66 8.14
C LEU A 31 -14.21 -13.44 8.19
N ASN A 32 -14.78 -13.17 9.35
CA ASN A 32 -15.59 -11.98 9.58
C ASN A 32 -14.78 -10.93 10.36
N PRO A 33 -14.62 -9.70 9.84
CA PRO A 33 -13.81 -8.65 10.48
C PRO A 33 -14.33 -8.21 11.87
N TYR A 34 -15.60 -8.48 12.19
CA TYR A 34 -16.22 -8.09 13.46
C TYR A 34 -16.26 -9.22 14.50
N ARG A 35 -16.04 -10.46 14.08
CA ARG A 35 -16.16 -11.65 14.95
C ARG A 35 -14.86 -12.41 15.09
N ASP A 36 -14.03 -12.43 14.05
CA ASP A 36 -12.83 -13.23 13.99
C ASP A 36 -11.59 -12.35 14.13
N GLY A 37 -10.99 -12.32 15.32
CA GLY A 37 -9.77 -11.54 15.56
C GLY A 37 -8.62 -11.87 14.60
N LYS A 38 -8.57 -13.11 14.10
CA LYS A 38 -7.61 -13.55 13.07
C LYS A 38 -7.71 -12.78 11.75
N TYR A 39 -8.86 -12.17 11.45
CA TYR A 39 -8.99 -11.30 10.28
C TYR A 39 -7.97 -10.16 10.31
N TRP A 40 -7.66 -9.63 11.50
CA TRP A 40 -6.76 -8.49 11.71
C TRP A 40 -5.30 -8.90 11.96
N ASP A 41 -4.98 -10.19 11.87
CA ASP A 41 -3.63 -10.70 12.06
C ASP A 41 -2.82 -10.53 10.77
N PHE A 42 -2.57 -9.28 10.40
CA PHE A 42 -1.74 -8.90 9.27
C PHE A 42 -0.97 -7.60 9.56
N SER A 43 0.08 -7.39 8.78
CA SER A 43 0.95 -6.23 8.83
C SER A 43 1.16 -5.68 7.42
N LEU A 44 2.08 -4.73 7.27
CA LEU A 44 2.52 -4.26 5.96
C LEU A 44 3.16 -5.36 5.11
N HIS A 45 3.66 -6.43 5.74
CA HIS A 45 4.18 -7.58 5.01
C HIS A 45 3.11 -8.19 4.11
N GLU A 46 1.95 -8.53 4.66
CA GLU A 46 0.87 -9.15 3.90
C GLU A 46 0.31 -8.21 2.82
N VAL A 47 0.22 -6.90 3.12
CA VAL A 47 -0.20 -5.90 2.13
C VAL A 47 0.76 -5.86 0.94
N ALA A 48 2.07 -5.77 1.19
CA ALA A 48 3.05 -5.67 0.11
C ALA A 48 3.26 -7.01 -0.63
N TYR A 49 3.18 -8.13 0.08
CA TYR A 49 3.48 -9.44 -0.47
C TYR A 49 2.30 -10.11 -1.17
N TYR A 50 1.06 -9.86 -0.72
CA TYR A 50 -0.15 -10.46 -1.27
C TYR A 50 -1.06 -9.44 -1.96
N ASP A 51 -1.43 -8.32 -1.33
CA ASP A 51 -2.39 -7.37 -1.93
C ASP A 51 -1.81 -6.74 -3.19
N PHE A 52 -0.59 -6.20 -3.07
CA PHE A 52 0.05 -5.44 -4.15
C PHE A 52 0.22 -6.22 -5.46
N PRO A 53 0.76 -7.44 -5.46
CA PRO A 53 0.87 -8.22 -6.68
C PRO A 53 -0.49 -8.51 -7.34
N VAL A 54 -1.52 -8.82 -6.55
CA VAL A 54 -2.88 -9.10 -7.08
C VAL A 54 -3.47 -7.84 -7.72
N ILE A 55 -3.35 -6.69 -7.06
CA ILE A 55 -3.77 -5.40 -7.61
C ILE A 55 -2.99 -5.09 -8.89
N TRP A 56 -1.68 -5.29 -8.88
CA TRP A 56 -0.80 -5.00 -10.00
C TRP A 56 -1.18 -5.82 -11.24
N ASP A 57 -1.28 -7.14 -11.07
CA ASP A 57 -1.62 -8.04 -12.17
C ASP A 57 -3.06 -7.82 -12.64
N TYR A 58 -4.00 -7.49 -11.75
CA TYR A 58 -5.36 -7.11 -12.14
C TYR A 58 -5.35 -5.91 -13.10
N VAL A 59 -4.64 -4.84 -12.75
CA VAL A 59 -4.56 -3.62 -13.58
C VAL A 59 -3.86 -3.91 -14.91
N LEU A 60 -2.71 -4.60 -14.90
CA LEU A 60 -2.01 -4.97 -16.14
C LEU A 60 -2.89 -5.84 -17.05
N ASN A 61 -3.56 -6.85 -16.49
CA ASN A 61 -4.39 -7.77 -17.24
C ASN A 61 -5.62 -7.09 -17.85
N LEU A 62 -6.20 -6.11 -17.15
CA LEU A 62 -7.36 -5.38 -17.64
C LEU A 62 -6.97 -4.34 -18.70
N THR A 63 -5.93 -3.54 -18.43
CA THR A 63 -5.48 -2.44 -19.29
C THR A 63 -4.62 -2.89 -20.47
N LYS A 64 -4.12 -4.14 -20.42
CA LYS A 64 -3.15 -4.71 -21.38
C LYS A 64 -1.82 -3.94 -21.44
N GLN A 65 -1.51 -3.16 -20.41
CA GLN A 65 -0.20 -2.54 -20.26
C GLN A 65 0.83 -3.58 -19.80
N GLU A 66 2.11 -3.34 -20.10
CA GLU A 66 3.21 -4.20 -19.66
C GLU A 66 3.79 -3.75 -18.30
N ASN A 67 3.63 -2.48 -17.98
CA ASN A 67 4.21 -1.86 -16.79
C ASN A 67 3.41 -0.64 -16.33
N LEU A 68 3.51 -0.31 -15.05
CA LEU A 68 2.79 0.81 -14.42
C LEU A 68 3.75 1.75 -13.69
N TYR A 69 3.29 2.98 -13.49
CA TYR A 69 3.86 3.92 -12.53
C TYR A 69 3.21 3.67 -11.17
N PHE A 70 4.00 3.62 -10.11
CA PHE A 70 3.49 3.51 -8.75
C PHE A 70 3.74 4.80 -7.97
N ILE A 71 2.72 5.33 -7.31
CA ILE A 71 2.82 6.51 -6.45
C ILE A 71 2.37 6.11 -5.05
N GLY A 72 3.32 6.08 -4.12
CA GLY A 72 3.08 5.81 -2.71
C GLY A 72 3.13 7.09 -1.89
N HIS A 73 2.26 7.24 -0.90
CA HIS A 73 2.38 8.30 0.11
C HIS A 73 2.51 7.67 1.50
N SER A 74 3.45 8.17 2.30
CA SER A 74 3.69 7.69 3.66
C SER A 74 3.86 6.15 3.67
N ILE A 75 2.98 5.43 4.34
CA ILE A 75 2.97 3.97 4.40
C ILE A 75 2.85 3.29 3.03
N GLY A 76 2.19 3.93 2.05
CA GLY A 76 2.12 3.43 0.67
C GLY A 76 3.48 3.39 -0.01
N SER A 77 4.38 4.33 0.33
CA SER A 77 5.78 4.31 -0.13
C SER A 77 6.51 3.11 0.45
N THR A 78 6.30 2.81 1.73
CA THR A 78 6.90 1.65 2.40
C THR A 78 6.44 0.35 1.74
N VAL A 79 5.14 0.22 1.46
CA VAL A 79 4.56 -0.93 0.76
C VAL A 79 5.21 -1.15 -0.60
N GLY A 80 5.38 -0.08 -1.40
CA GLY A 80 6.08 -0.19 -2.68
C GLY A 80 7.53 -0.65 -2.54
N MET A 81 8.26 -0.18 -1.53
CA MET A 81 9.64 -0.61 -1.29
C MET A 81 9.73 -2.07 -0.86
N ILE A 82 8.83 -2.53 0.02
CA ILE A 82 8.75 -3.94 0.43
C ILE A 82 8.41 -4.80 -0.78
N PHE A 83 7.42 -4.39 -1.58
CA PHE A 83 7.01 -5.10 -2.80
C PHE A 83 8.17 -5.27 -3.79
N CYS A 84 8.86 -4.19 -4.16
CA CYS A 84 10.01 -4.26 -5.07
C CYS A 84 11.16 -5.13 -4.54
N SER A 85 11.29 -5.22 -3.21
CA SER A 85 12.37 -5.96 -2.54
C SER A 85 12.04 -7.45 -2.38
N LEU A 86 10.80 -7.79 -2.00
CA LEU A 86 10.37 -9.17 -1.73
C LEU A 86 9.82 -9.88 -2.96
N ARG A 87 9.44 -9.15 -4.02
CA ARG A 87 8.88 -9.68 -5.28
C ARG A 87 9.67 -9.17 -6.49
N PRO A 88 10.97 -9.47 -6.59
CA PRO A 88 11.85 -8.90 -7.64
C PRO A 88 11.38 -9.22 -9.06
N GLU A 89 10.56 -10.26 -9.26
CA GLU A 89 9.94 -10.58 -10.55
C GLU A 89 8.97 -9.51 -11.07
N TYR A 90 8.52 -8.57 -10.22
CA TYR A 90 7.71 -7.43 -10.63
C TYR A 90 8.53 -6.19 -10.98
N ASN A 91 9.84 -6.16 -10.69
CA ASN A 91 10.64 -4.95 -10.91
C ASN A 91 10.69 -4.54 -12.39
N SER A 92 10.66 -5.50 -13.32
CA SER A 92 10.55 -5.22 -14.76
C SER A 92 9.18 -4.66 -15.18
N LYS A 93 8.15 -4.87 -14.36
CA LYS A 93 6.79 -4.38 -14.57
C LYS A 93 6.56 -3.01 -13.93
N ILE A 94 7.53 -2.45 -13.20
CA ILE A 94 7.43 -1.13 -12.54
C ILE A 94 8.26 -0.12 -13.32
N LYS A 95 7.60 0.87 -13.95
CA LYS A 95 8.30 1.95 -14.67
C LYS A 95 9.03 2.90 -13.73
N LEU A 96 8.36 3.28 -12.65
CA LEU A 96 8.88 4.20 -11.64
C LEU A 96 8.03 4.08 -10.38
N HIS A 97 8.69 4.08 -9.22
CA HIS A 97 8.05 4.25 -7.93
C HIS A 97 8.33 5.66 -7.39
N LEU A 98 7.30 6.50 -7.38
CA LEU A 98 7.29 7.83 -6.78
C LEU A 98 6.89 7.72 -5.31
N ALA A 99 7.89 7.69 -4.44
CA ALA A 99 7.72 7.60 -3.00
C ALA A 99 7.56 9.01 -2.37
N LEU A 100 6.34 9.39 -1.99
CA LEU A 100 6.02 10.66 -1.37
C LEU A 100 6.06 10.51 0.16
N ALA A 101 6.85 11.34 0.84
CA ALA A 101 7.06 11.27 2.30
C ALA A 101 7.34 9.84 2.82
N PRO A 102 8.38 9.15 2.30
CA PRO A 102 8.62 7.74 2.60
C PRO A 102 8.96 7.49 4.07
N LEU A 103 8.43 6.41 4.62
CA LEU A 103 8.74 5.91 5.96
C LEU A 103 9.41 4.52 5.84
N VAL A 104 10.74 4.46 5.94
CA VAL A 104 11.49 3.21 5.74
C VAL A 104 11.98 2.63 7.06
N THR A 105 12.51 3.49 7.92
CA THR A 105 12.93 3.14 9.26
C THR A 105 12.26 4.08 10.25
N HIS A 106 11.64 3.49 11.28
CA HIS A 106 11.20 4.25 12.44
C HIS A 106 12.28 4.15 13.51
N THR A 107 13.17 5.15 13.56
CA THR A 107 14.05 5.31 14.72
C THR A 107 13.21 5.88 15.85
N ILE A 108 12.89 5.03 16.83
CA ILE A 108 12.18 5.46 18.04
C ILE A 108 13.15 6.29 18.89
N THR A 109 13.27 7.58 18.60
CA THR A 109 13.91 8.53 19.50
C THR A 109 13.00 8.81 20.71
N LEU A 110 13.57 9.28 21.82
CA LEU A 110 12.82 9.59 23.04
C LEU A 110 11.62 10.52 22.76
N THR A 111 11.80 11.45 21.81
CA THR A 111 10.76 12.36 21.32
C THR A 111 9.61 11.64 20.62
N HIS A 112 9.87 10.59 19.81
CA HIS A 112 8.82 9.78 19.18
C HIS A 112 7.98 9.03 20.23
N LYS A 113 8.60 8.50 21.29
CA LYS A 113 7.86 7.86 22.39
C LYS A 113 6.94 8.85 23.09
N LEU A 114 7.43 10.07 23.36
CA LEU A 114 6.64 11.11 24.03
C LEU A 114 5.45 11.58 23.19
N ILE A 115 5.62 11.67 21.86
CA ILE A 115 4.56 12.11 20.94
C ILE A 115 3.55 10.99 20.63
N MET A 116 3.98 9.74 20.50
CA MET A 116 3.10 8.62 20.15
C MET A 116 2.46 7.89 21.34
N SER A 117 2.99 8.07 22.56
CA SER A 117 2.41 7.49 23.78
C SER A 117 0.92 7.82 23.99
N PRO A 118 0.44 9.06 23.80
CA PRO A 118 -1.00 9.36 23.90
C PRO A 118 -1.81 8.71 22.78
N MET A 119 -1.23 8.54 21.58
CA MET A 119 -1.92 8.05 20.40
C MET A 119 -2.10 6.53 20.41
N MET A 120 -1.13 5.80 20.98
CA MET A 120 -1.22 4.34 21.17
C MET A 120 -2.11 3.93 22.35
N ALA A 121 -2.38 4.84 23.30
CA ALA A 121 -3.26 4.58 24.45
C ALA A 121 -4.76 4.75 24.13
N MET A 122 -5.11 5.20 22.93
CA MET A 122 -6.49 5.43 22.48
C MET A 122 -7.03 4.33 21.55
N VAL A 123 -6.35 3.18 21.47
CA VAL A 123 -6.77 2.00 20.70
C VAL A 123 -6.94 0.82 21.65
#